data_AF-A0A2S4L4Y3-F1
#
_entry.id   AF-A0A2S4L4Y3-F1
#
_cell.length_a   1.000
_cell.length_b   1.000
_cell.length_c   1.000
_cell.angle_alpha   90.00
_cell.angle_beta   90.00
_cell.angle_gamma   90.00
#
_symmetry.space_group_name_H-M   'P 1'
#
loop_
_entity.id
_entity.type
_entity.pdbx_description
1 polymer ?
#
loop_
_entity_poly.entity_id
_entity_poly.type
_entity_poly.pdbx_seq_one_letter_code
_entity_poly.pdbx_strand_id
1 'polypeptide(L)'
;MDELDKVAARHFRDTQAAAVSVSGRSLPLLYKLVSSLVSPPHRQALLVLDLDGRFDATRLTCGADDLRHVYVQRPARSSPEHLRALVADADGFMLYAAAAQASRSRQWWGTIVLGGLGAGDIMAGWKGWLRVDRDQVQAFAPGMSADEALAQRNARQQAVDAAGWAAASPWGGFIFHEG
;
A
#
# COMPACT_ATOMS: atom_id res chain seq x y z
N MET A 1 -4.42 5.39 -10.40
CA MET A 1 -3.31 4.43 -10.33
C MET A 1 -2.20 4.81 -11.29
N ASP A 2 -2.55 5.39 -12.42
CA ASP A 2 -1.68 5.80 -13.52
C ASP A 2 -0.43 6.58 -13.11
N GLU A 3 -0.50 7.44 -12.09
CA GLU A 3 0.69 8.16 -11.59
C GLU A 3 1.72 7.23 -10.94
N LEU A 4 1.27 6.20 -10.21
CA LEU A 4 2.17 5.17 -9.69
C LEU A 4 2.82 4.40 -10.84
N ASP A 5 2.05 4.03 -11.87
CA ASP A 5 2.56 3.30 -13.04
C ASP A 5 3.60 4.13 -13.80
N LYS A 6 3.38 5.44 -13.96
CA LYS A 6 4.35 6.35 -14.58
C LYS A 6 5.66 6.42 -13.80
N VAL A 7 5.58 6.58 -12.48
CA VAL A 7 6.77 6.63 -11.61
C VAL A 7 7.51 5.29 -11.63
N ALA A 8 6.78 4.17 -11.50
CA ALA A 8 7.33 2.82 -11.54
C ALA A 8 7.99 2.51 -12.90
N ALA A 9 7.37 2.91 -14.01
CA ALA A 9 7.93 2.73 -15.35
C ALA A 9 9.23 3.52 -15.54
N ARG A 10 9.34 4.72 -14.95
CA ARG A 10 10.58 5.51 -14.99
C ARG A 10 11.67 4.87 -14.13
N HIS A 11 11.33 4.41 -12.92
CA HIS A 11 12.25 3.65 -12.08
C HIS A 11 12.78 2.41 -12.81
N PHE A 12 11.88 1.62 -13.43
CA PHE A 12 12.26 0.40 -14.14
C PHE A 12 13.22 0.67 -15.30
N ARG A 13 13.00 1.75 -16.09
CA ARG A 13 13.93 2.12 -17.16
C ARG A 13 15.34 2.37 -16.64
N ASP A 14 15.47 3.01 -15.48
CA ASP A 14 16.76 3.41 -14.91
C ASP A 14 17.46 2.28 -14.15
N THR A 15 16.71 1.40 -13.46
CA THR A 15 17.26 0.41 -12.52
C THR A 15 17.07 -1.05 -12.94
N GLN A 16 16.21 -1.31 -13.92
CA GLN A 16 15.76 -2.66 -14.31
C GLN A 16 15.09 -3.47 -13.18
N ALA A 17 14.74 -2.83 -12.05
CA ALA A 17 14.02 -3.45 -10.96
C ALA A 17 12.51 -3.18 -11.10
N ALA A 18 11.74 -4.25 -11.36
CA ALA A 18 10.31 -4.17 -11.65
C ALA A 18 9.43 -3.93 -10.42
N ALA A 19 9.88 -4.37 -9.24
CA ALA A 19 9.08 -4.27 -8.03
C ALA A 19 9.03 -2.84 -7.48
N VAL A 20 7.84 -2.42 -7.04
CA VAL A 20 7.66 -1.15 -6.34
C VAL A 20 7.97 -1.38 -4.87
N SER A 21 8.99 -0.70 -4.35
CA SER A 21 9.34 -0.74 -2.93
C SER A 21 8.98 0.58 -2.27
N VAL A 22 8.05 0.52 -1.32
CA VAL A 22 7.45 1.64 -0.61
C VAL A 22 8.02 1.74 0.80
N SER A 23 8.33 2.97 1.24
CA SER A 23 8.80 3.28 2.59
C SER A 23 8.01 4.42 3.22
N GLY A 24 8.29 4.72 4.49
CA GLY A 24 7.57 5.74 5.25
C GLY A 24 6.22 5.23 5.75
N ARG A 25 5.18 6.07 5.66
CA ARG A 25 3.79 5.75 6.03
C ARG A 25 3.09 5.04 4.86
N SER A 26 3.51 3.81 4.57
CA SER A 26 3.09 3.05 3.38
C SER A 26 1.62 2.62 3.37
N LEU A 27 1.03 2.31 4.53
CA LEU A 27 -0.33 1.76 4.65
C LEU A 27 -1.41 2.56 3.89
N PRO A 28 -1.47 3.90 3.99
CA PRO A 28 -2.38 4.72 3.17
C PRO A 28 -2.35 4.42 1.68
N LEU A 29 -1.14 4.31 1.10
CA LEU A 29 -0.99 4.00 -0.32
C LEU A 29 -1.49 2.58 -0.60
N LEU A 30 -1.18 1.63 0.28
CA LEU A 30 -1.61 0.23 0.12
C LEU A 30 -3.13 0.09 0.23
N TYR A 31 -3.80 0.79 1.16
CA TYR A 31 -5.26 0.76 1.25
C TYR A 31 -5.91 1.34 -0.01
N LYS A 32 -5.37 2.45 -0.53
CA LYS A 32 -5.83 3.03 -1.80
C LYS A 32 -5.63 2.08 -2.96
N LEU A 33 -4.45 1.45 -3.05
CA LEU A 33 -4.10 0.46 -4.07
C LEU A 33 -5.07 -0.71 -4.06
N VAL A 34 -5.17 -1.39 -2.93
CA VAL A 34 -6.02 -2.57 -2.76
C VAL A 34 -7.45 -2.21 -3.11
N SER A 35 -8.00 -1.13 -2.54
CA SER A 35 -9.37 -0.70 -2.81
C SER A 35 -9.60 -0.39 -4.29
N SER A 36 -8.63 0.22 -4.98
CA SER A 36 -8.74 0.54 -6.41
C SER A 36 -8.69 -0.71 -7.28
N LEU A 37 -7.75 -1.63 -7.01
CA LEU A 37 -7.53 -2.83 -7.83
C LEU A 37 -8.71 -3.80 -7.76
N VAL A 38 -9.32 -3.96 -6.58
CA VAL A 38 -10.46 -4.87 -6.42
C VAL A 38 -11.80 -4.27 -6.85
N SER A 39 -11.90 -2.95 -6.93
CA SER A 39 -13.13 -2.25 -7.37
C SER A 39 -13.18 -2.08 -8.90
N PRO A 40 -14.34 -1.73 -9.47
CA PRO A 40 -14.40 -1.22 -10.84
C PRO A 40 -13.48 -0.01 -11.06
N PRO A 41 -12.84 0.13 -12.23
CA PRO A 41 -12.98 -0.74 -13.40
C PRO A 41 -12.09 -2.00 -13.37
N HIS A 42 -11.16 -2.11 -12.43
CA HIS A 42 -10.11 -3.14 -12.44
C HIS A 42 -10.65 -4.55 -12.12
N ARG A 43 -11.49 -4.68 -11.08
CA ARG A 43 -12.10 -5.96 -10.65
C ARG A 43 -11.10 -7.11 -10.56
N GLN A 44 -9.95 -6.86 -9.95
CA GLN A 44 -8.90 -7.85 -9.77
C GLN A 44 -9.01 -8.56 -8.41
N ALA A 45 -8.25 -9.63 -8.24
CA ALA A 45 -7.99 -10.29 -6.97
C ALA A 45 -6.50 -10.19 -6.64
N LEU A 46 -6.16 -10.11 -5.34
CA LEU A 46 -4.77 -9.95 -4.89
C LEU A 46 -4.51 -10.60 -3.53
N LEU A 47 -3.22 -10.83 -3.24
CA LEU A 47 -2.73 -11.32 -1.95
C LEU A 47 -2.02 -10.20 -1.20
N VAL A 48 -2.31 -10.10 0.09
CA VAL A 48 -1.58 -9.27 1.06
C VAL A 48 -0.88 -10.20 2.04
N LEU A 49 0.44 -10.23 2.00
CA LEU A 49 1.29 -10.88 3.00
C LEU A 49 1.64 -9.87 4.09
N ASP A 50 0.94 -9.92 5.21
CA ASP A 50 1.06 -8.98 6.32
C ASP A 50 1.97 -9.55 7.43
N LEU A 51 3.28 -9.38 7.27
CA LEU A 51 4.29 -9.91 8.20
C LEU A 51 4.32 -9.12 9.52
N ASP A 52 4.00 -7.83 9.46
CA ASP A 52 4.00 -6.95 10.64
C ASP A 52 2.68 -6.98 11.42
N GLY A 53 1.63 -7.62 10.87
CA GLY A 53 0.29 -7.67 11.47
C GLY A 53 -0.42 -6.31 11.48
N ARG A 54 -0.03 -5.39 10.60
CA ARG A 54 -0.48 -3.98 10.61
C ARG A 54 -1.56 -3.68 9.58
N PHE A 55 -1.83 -4.60 8.66
CA PHE A 55 -2.86 -4.40 7.66
C PHE A 55 -4.25 -4.56 8.29
N ASP A 56 -5.07 -3.54 8.17
CA ASP A 56 -6.43 -3.49 8.67
C ASP A 56 -7.42 -3.41 7.51
N ALA A 57 -8.09 -4.53 7.22
CA ALA A 57 -9.03 -4.63 6.12
C ALA A 57 -10.25 -3.71 6.28
N THR A 58 -10.53 -3.21 7.49
CA THR A 58 -11.64 -2.26 7.73
C THR A 58 -11.37 -0.88 7.15
N ARG A 59 -10.11 -0.59 6.79
CA ARG A 59 -9.70 0.66 6.12
C ARG A 59 -9.84 0.62 4.60
N LEU A 60 -10.26 -0.51 4.04
CA LEU A 60 -10.55 -0.61 2.62
C LEU A 60 -11.90 0.05 2.31
N THR A 61 -11.96 0.78 1.22
CA THR A 61 -13.13 1.57 0.82
C THR A 61 -13.90 0.96 -0.35
N CYS A 62 -13.59 -0.28 -0.71
CA CYS A 62 -14.27 -1.04 -1.74
C CYS A 62 -15.57 -1.67 -1.24
N GLY A 63 -16.41 -2.14 -2.17
CA GLY A 63 -17.68 -2.80 -1.83
C GLY A 63 -17.47 -4.11 -1.07
N ALA A 64 -18.46 -4.51 -0.26
CA ALA A 64 -18.40 -5.78 0.48
C ALA A 64 -18.22 -7.01 -0.43
N ASP A 65 -18.75 -6.94 -1.65
CA ASP A 65 -18.54 -7.98 -2.65
C ASP A 65 -17.10 -8.03 -3.16
N ASP A 66 -16.44 -6.87 -3.26
CA ASP A 66 -15.06 -6.75 -3.71
C ASP A 66 -14.05 -7.22 -2.64
N LEU A 67 -14.39 -7.07 -1.36
CA LEU A 67 -13.56 -7.55 -0.25
C LEU A 67 -13.29 -9.06 -0.28
N ARG A 68 -14.20 -9.86 -0.87
CA ARG A 68 -14.02 -11.31 -1.04
C ARG A 68 -12.85 -11.69 -1.97
N HIS A 69 -12.24 -10.70 -2.61
CA HIS A 69 -11.15 -10.86 -3.55
C HIS A 69 -9.81 -10.31 -3.02
N VAL A 70 -9.79 -9.86 -1.75
CA VAL A 70 -8.58 -9.50 -1.02
C VAL A 70 -8.23 -10.63 -0.07
N TYR A 71 -7.17 -11.38 -0.36
CA TYR A 71 -6.67 -12.42 0.53
C TYR A 71 -5.61 -11.83 1.43
N VAL A 72 -5.71 -12.03 2.74
CA VAL A 72 -4.72 -11.57 3.71
C VAL A 72 -4.14 -12.77 4.44
N GLN A 73 -2.81 -12.91 4.39
CA GLN A 73 -2.09 -13.94 5.14
C GLN A 73 -1.09 -13.28 6.09
N ARG A 74 -1.05 -13.77 7.33
CA ARG A 74 -0.16 -13.28 8.39
C ARG A 74 0.73 -14.42 8.90
N PRO A 75 1.78 -14.80 8.17
CA PRO A 75 2.68 -15.86 8.63
C PRO A 75 3.44 -15.39 9.87
N ALA A 76 3.45 -16.21 10.92
CA ALA A 76 4.01 -15.84 12.23
C ALA A 76 5.54 -15.59 12.21
N ARG A 77 6.26 -16.25 11.30
CA ARG A 77 7.70 -16.09 11.04
C ARG A 77 8.00 -16.48 9.59
N SER A 78 8.78 -15.65 8.90
CA SER A 78 9.16 -15.90 7.51
C SER A 78 10.65 -15.58 7.34
N SER A 79 11.45 -16.58 6.97
CA SER A 79 12.75 -16.31 6.38
C SER A 79 12.56 -15.72 4.96
N PRO A 80 13.57 -15.05 4.39
CA PRO A 80 13.51 -14.58 3.01
C PRO A 80 13.19 -15.70 2.00
N GLU A 81 13.67 -16.92 2.23
CA GLU A 81 13.38 -18.11 1.40
C GLU A 81 11.90 -18.49 1.49
N HIS A 82 11.36 -18.54 2.72
CA HIS A 82 9.95 -18.86 2.94
C HIS A 82 9.04 -17.80 2.31
N LEU A 83 9.39 -16.52 2.44
CA LEU A 83 8.65 -15.43 1.81
C LEU A 83 8.66 -15.54 0.27
N ARG A 84 9.81 -15.87 -0.32
CA ARG A 84 9.91 -16.11 -1.77
C ARG A 84 9.04 -17.29 -2.21
N ALA A 85 8.99 -18.36 -1.43
CA ALA A 85 8.12 -19.51 -1.71
C ALA A 85 6.63 -19.09 -1.65
N LEU A 86 6.20 -18.37 -0.62
CA LEU A 86 4.82 -17.87 -0.50
C LEU A 86 4.41 -17.00 -1.69
N VAL A 87 5.31 -16.13 -2.14
CA VAL A 87 5.06 -15.26 -3.31
C VAL A 87 4.98 -16.08 -4.59
N ALA A 88 5.87 -17.06 -4.77
CA ALA A 88 5.82 -17.96 -5.93
C ALA A 88 4.56 -18.83 -5.95
N ASP A 89 4.06 -19.23 -4.77
CA ASP A 89 2.85 -20.05 -4.64
C ASP A 89 1.54 -19.25 -4.79
N ALA A 90 1.60 -17.92 -4.80
CA ALA A 90 0.42 -17.05 -4.83
C ALA A 90 -0.44 -17.26 -6.10
N ASP A 91 0.18 -17.47 -7.25
CA ASP A 91 -0.53 -17.77 -8.49
C ASP A 91 -1.23 -19.14 -8.42
N GLY A 92 -0.54 -20.13 -7.85
CA GLY A 92 -1.07 -21.47 -7.62
C GLY A 92 -2.26 -21.46 -6.64
N PHE A 93 -2.20 -20.62 -5.62
CA PHE A 93 -3.31 -20.41 -4.69
C PHE A 93 -4.58 -19.95 -5.43
N MET A 94 -4.48 -18.97 -6.32
CA MET A 94 -5.65 -18.48 -7.08
C MET A 94 -6.27 -19.59 -7.95
N LEU A 95 -5.42 -20.37 -8.63
CA LEU A 95 -5.87 -21.41 -9.56
C LEU A 95 -6.49 -22.61 -8.85
N TYR A 96 -5.87 -23.07 -7.77
CA TYR A 96 -6.16 -24.39 -7.20
C TYR A 96 -6.80 -24.36 -5.82
N ALA A 97 -6.66 -23.29 -5.03
CA ALA A 97 -7.19 -23.28 -3.67
C ALA A 97 -8.72 -23.15 -3.67
N ALA A 98 -9.39 -23.99 -2.87
CA ALA A 98 -10.84 -23.89 -2.66
C ALA A 98 -11.25 -22.51 -2.10
N ALA A 99 -10.42 -21.93 -1.22
CA ALA A 99 -10.63 -20.59 -0.67
C ALA A 99 -10.65 -19.50 -1.74
N ALA A 100 -9.99 -19.70 -2.88
CA ALA A 100 -9.92 -18.75 -3.98
C ALA A 100 -11.06 -18.89 -5.00
N GLN A 101 -11.97 -19.87 -4.83
CA GLN A 101 -13.00 -20.21 -5.82
C GLN A 101 -13.88 -19.02 -6.20
N ALA A 102 -14.23 -18.15 -5.25
CA ALA A 102 -15.03 -16.96 -5.49
C ALA A 102 -14.36 -15.95 -6.44
N SER A 103 -13.03 -16.01 -6.58
CA SER A 103 -12.23 -15.08 -7.38
C SER A 103 -11.85 -15.58 -8.77
N ARG A 104 -12.26 -16.80 -9.17
CA ARG A 104 -11.87 -17.41 -10.47
C ARG A 104 -12.31 -16.62 -11.70
N SER A 105 -13.33 -15.75 -11.58
CA SER A 105 -13.77 -14.86 -12.65
C SER A 105 -12.99 -13.55 -12.72
N ARG A 106 -12.06 -13.30 -11.80
CA ARG A 106 -11.24 -12.09 -11.74
C ARG A 106 -9.80 -12.41 -12.13
N GLN A 107 -9.16 -11.44 -12.76
CA GLN A 107 -7.73 -11.52 -13.03
C GLN A 107 -6.96 -11.44 -11.70
N TRP A 108 -5.94 -12.28 -11.56
CA TRP A 108 -4.95 -12.15 -10.50
C TRP A 108 -4.04 -10.96 -10.78
N TRP A 109 -3.96 -10.02 -9.86
CA TRP A 109 -3.09 -8.86 -9.99
C TRP A 109 -1.66 -9.16 -9.51
N GLY A 110 -1.52 -9.82 -8.36
CA GLY A 110 -0.21 -10.07 -7.76
C GLY A 110 -0.22 -10.06 -6.22
N THR A 111 0.97 -9.90 -5.66
CA THR A 111 1.22 -9.99 -4.21
C THR A 111 1.78 -8.67 -3.65
N ILE A 112 1.14 -8.17 -2.60
CA ILE A 112 1.62 -7.05 -1.78
C ILE A 112 2.22 -7.62 -0.49
N VAL A 113 3.46 -7.24 -0.19
CA VAL A 113 4.15 -7.66 1.04
C VAL A 113 4.31 -6.49 2.00
N LEU A 114 3.84 -6.64 3.23
CA LEU A 114 4.06 -5.69 4.33
C LEU A 114 5.01 -6.27 5.36
N GLY A 115 6.06 -5.51 5.66
CA GLY A 115 7.10 -5.95 6.58
C GLY A 115 8.09 -6.88 5.89
N GLY A 116 9.36 -6.78 6.29
CA GLY A 116 10.44 -7.63 5.76
C GLY A 116 11.10 -7.14 4.46
N LEU A 117 12.05 -7.95 3.99
CA LEU A 117 12.75 -7.83 2.70
C LEU A 117 12.42 -9.10 1.91
N GLY A 118 11.98 -8.98 0.66
CA GLY A 118 11.48 -10.15 -0.06
C GLY A 118 11.17 -9.91 -1.53
N ALA A 119 10.40 -10.85 -2.09
CA ALA A 119 9.84 -10.76 -3.43
C ALA A 119 8.36 -10.34 -3.35
N GLY A 120 7.84 -9.73 -4.41
CA GLY A 120 6.45 -9.27 -4.51
C GLY A 120 6.35 -8.14 -5.54
N ASP A 121 5.14 -7.88 -6.03
CA ASP A 121 4.87 -6.81 -6.99
C ASP A 121 4.99 -5.44 -6.30
N ILE A 122 4.45 -5.36 -5.07
CA ILE A 122 4.63 -4.22 -4.17
C ILE A 122 5.17 -4.71 -2.83
N MET A 123 6.20 -4.05 -2.34
CA MET A 123 6.77 -4.29 -1.02
C MET A 123 6.68 -3.01 -0.19
N ALA A 124 6.29 -3.13 1.07
CA ALA A 124 6.29 -2.04 2.02
C ALA A 124 7.18 -2.37 3.21
N GLY A 125 8.25 -1.59 3.37
CA GLY A 125 9.23 -1.81 4.44
C GLY A 125 10.02 -0.55 4.76
N TRP A 126 10.99 -0.69 5.66
CA TRP A 126 11.83 0.44 6.09
C TRP A 126 12.79 0.95 5.00
N LYS A 127 13.09 0.13 3.99
CA LYS A 127 13.93 0.46 2.83
C LYS A 127 13.13 0.30 1.54
N GLY A 128 12.64 1.43 1.02
CA GLY A 128 11.90 1.50 -0.23
C GLY A 128 12.14 2.82 -0.94
N TRP A 129 12.15 2.76 -2.27
CA TRP A 129 12.51 3.86 -3.14
C TRP A 129 11.37 4.88 -3.32
N LEU A 130 10.12 4.48 -3.08
CA LEU A 130 8.95 5.36 -3.05
C LEU A 130 8.58 5.66 -1.60
N ARG A 131 8.85 6.88 -1.14
CA ARG A 131 8.55 7.28 0.24
C ARG A 131 7.16 7.90 0.32
N VAL A 132 6.34 7.42 1.26
CA VAL A 132 5.02 7.98 1.56
C VAL A 132 5.07 8.76 2.86
N ASP A 133 4.68 10.03 2.82
CA ASP A 133 4.49 10.89 4.00
C ASP A 133 3.17 11.64 3.89
N ARG A 134 2.77 12.33 4.97
CA ARG A 134 1.62 13.24 4.89
C ARG A 134 1.97 14.38 3.93
N ASP A 135 1.02 14.76 3.08
CA ASP A 135 1.18 15.96 2.26
C ASP A 135 1.36 17.21 3.15
N GLN A 136 1.90 18.30 2.60
CA GLN A 136 2.33 19.46 3.39
C GLN A 136 1.20 20.02 4.26
N VAL A 137 1.28 19.73 5.56
CA VAL A 137 0.50 20.39 6.60
C VAL A 137 1.36 21.52 7.16
N GLN A 138 0.83 22.74 7.15
CA GLN A 138 1.53 23.92 7.66
C GLN A 138 2.11 23.66 9.06
N ALA A 139 3.42 23.91 9.22
CA ALA A 139 4.09 23.79 10.52
C ALA A 139 3.61 24.87 11.50
N PHE A 140 3.77 24.63 12.80
CA PHE A 140 3.56 25.70 13.79
C PHE A 140 4.53 26.86 13.51
N ALA A 141 4.06 28.09 13.71
CA ALA A 141 4.89 29.26 13.48
C ALA A 141 6.11 29.25 14.41
N PRO A 142 7.31 29.63 13.93
CA PRO A 142 8.47 29.80 14.78
C PRO A 142 8.15 30.79 15.92
N GLY A 143 8.44 30.41 17.17
CA GLY A 143 8.17 31.22 18.35
C GLY A 143 6.79 31.03 18.99
N MET A 144 5.95 30.12 18.47
CA MET A 144 4.67 29.76 19.09
C MET A 144 4.88 29.04 20.43
N SER A 145 4.14 29.44 21.46
CA SER A 145 4.15 28.78 22.77
C SER A 145 3.42 27.43 22.76
N ALA A 146 3.68 26.60 23.77
CA ALA A 146 3.02 25.30 23.91
C ALA A 146 1.50 25.42 24.11
N ASP A 147 1.04 26.44 24.85
CA ASP A 147 -0.38 26.69 25.09
C ASP A 147 -1.10 27.15 23.82
N GLU A 148 -0.47 28.01 23.01
CA GLU A 148 -1.00 28.41 21.70
C GLU A 148 -1.08 27.21 20.73
N ALA A 149 -0.06 26.34 20.75
CA ALA A 149 -0.06 25.12 19.94
C ALA A 149 -1.18 24.15 20.36
N LEU A 150 -1.46 24.03 21.67
CA LEU A 150 -2.57 23.25 22.21
C LEU A 150 -3.93 23.83 21.81
N ALA A 151 -4.10 25.15 21.86
CA ALA A 151 -5.33 25.83 21.43
C ALA A 151 -5.63 25.61 19.93
N GLN A 152 -4.59 25.50 19.10
CA GLN A 152 -4.73 25.24 17.66
C GLN A 152 -4.80 23.75 17.29
N ARG A 153 -4.72 22.83 18.26
CA ARG A 153 -4.64 21.39 18.02
C ARG A 153 -5.79 20.85 17.16
N ASN A 154 -7.03 21.25 17.45
CA ASN A 154 -8.19 20.74 16.72
C ASN A 154 -8.21 21.22 15.26
N ALA A 155 -7.93 22.50 15.02
CA ALA A 155 -7.82 23.05 13.67
C ALA A 155 -6.68 22.39 12.88
N ARG A 156 -5.55 22.12 13.54
CA ARG A 156 -4.45 21.36 12.95
C ARG A 156 -4.84 19.92 12.65
N GLN A 157 -5.54 19.25 13.56
CA GLN A 157 -5.98 17.87 13.33
C GLN A 157 -6.90 17.81 12.11
N GLN A 158 -7.85 18.75 11.97
CA GLN A 158 -8.69 18.87 10.78
C GLN A 158 -7.88 19.12 9.50
N ALA A 159 -6.89 20.02 9.54
CA ALA A 159 -6.00 20.25 8.40
C ALA A 159 -5.15 19.01 8.06
N VAL A 160 -4.68 18.28 9.08
CA VAL A 160 -3.99 17.00 8.91
C VAL A 160 -4.92 15.98 8.31
N ASP A 161 -6.17 15.85 8.77
CA ASP A 161 -7.13 14.86 8.28
C ASP A 161 -7.56 15.18 6.84
N ALA A 162 -7.73 16.46 6.52
CA ALA A 162 -8.04 16.95 5.18
C ALA A 162 -6.84 16.88 4.21
N ALA A 163 -5.61 16.88 4.72
CA ALA A 163 -4.42 16.81 3.86
C ALA A 163 -4.39 15.48 3.08
N GLY A 164 -3.74 15.50 1.92
CA GLY A 164 -3.45 14.29 1.18
C GLY A 164 -2.28 13.51 1.77
N TRP A 165 -1.89 12.47 1.06
CA TRP A 165 -0.65 11.74 1.23
C TRP A 165 0.22 12.03 0.02
N ALA A 166 1.51 12.21 0.24
CA ALA A 166 2.47 12.41 -0.84
C ALA A 166 3.33 11.15 -0.96
N ALA A 167 3.35 10.56 -2.15
CA ALA A 167 4.29 9.51 -2.54
C ALA A 167 5.39 10.14 -3.40
N ALA A 168 6.65 10.09 -2.96
CA ALA A 168 7.76 10.77 -3.62
C ALA A 168 9.00 9.87 -3.77
N SER A 169 9.73 10.07 -4.87
CA SER A 169 10.95 9.36 -5.21
C SER A 169 11.83 10.24 -6.14
N PRO A 170 13.10 9.85 -6.38
CA PRO A 170 13.93 10.51 -7.40
C PRO A 170 13.34 10.52 -8.82
N TRP A 171 12.42 9.60 -9.13
CA TRP A 171 11.79 9.46 -10.45
C TRP A 171 10.49 10.27 -10.58
N GLY A 172 10.02 10.88 -9.50
CA GLY A 172 8.78 11.66 -9.46
C GLY A 172 7.96 11.34 -8.22
N GLY A 173 6.78 11.94 -8.15
CA GLY A 173 5.86 11.76 -7.04
C GLY A 173 4.45 12.23 -7.38
N PHE A 174 3.51 11.87 -6.52
CA PHE A 174 2.10 12.21 -6.66
C PHE A 174 1.42 12.36 -5.30
N ILE A 175 0.34 13.12 -5.28
CA ILE A 175 -0.51 13.30 -4.09
C ILE A 175 -1.76 12.44 -4.24
N PHE A 176 -2.21 11.84 -3.15
CA PHE A 176 -3.40 11.01 -3.13
C PHE A 176 -4.16 11.12 -1.80
N HIS A 177 -5.48 10.93 -1.84
CA HIS A 177 -6.30 10.78 -0.62
C HIS A 177 -6.68 9.31 -0.42
N GLU A 178 -6.81 8.89 0.84
CA GLU A 178 -7.57 7.68 1.19
C GLU A 178 -9.03 7.91 0.75
N GLY A 179 -9.69 6.84 0.27
CA GLY A 179 -11.03 6.94 -0.31
C GLY A 179 -12.12 7.26 0.71
#